data_AF-I4LY33-F1
#
_entry.id   AF-I4LY33-F1
#
_cell.length_a   1.000
_cell.length_b   1.000
_cell.length_c   1.000
_cell.angle_alpha   90.00
_cell.angle_beta   90.00
_cell.angle_gamma   90.00
#
_symmetry.space_group_name_H-M   'P 1'
#
loop_
_entity.id
_entity.type
_entity.pdbx_description
1 polymer ?
#
loop_
_entity_poly.entity_id
_entity_poly.type
_entity_poly.pdbx_seq_one_letter_code
_entity_poly.pdbx_strand_id
1 'polypeptide(L)'
;MVEPYRGLYAISNYWQRLSYKDKVLHIAIPLTQKIKIKEWKFTGETAAALKGFEVIKLYSNQPKAINIHVSCAYADKNLTDTSEKSTKKIARRQLKRIHLPDIIEDENGIRLEECYKRCKKPNSPNTCDSNVKTCKHTNEKKTSTFGHIKTMEEDAMSHVASTYNTLFVEAWTNPFRIALATFDSASQKGENLKKIYNVCSEFYRFARYQYNASQLQDDPYLRKIDNPYFSNIDYTDALSRLKLLCNFASAKSENAGESLARATIIELGFIVPQIQYEFPNNKNPNYPLRADFAWNVNGNLIVGEFDGTDKYLIECGKSSVYNISQESSKNTIITDLHEENMLLRYDRDAVRKERDRERYLYDCGVSKIVRFDFAEVIDPQKLEQKLTLAGIPKAYK
;
A
#
# COMPACT_ATOMS: atom_id res chain seq x y z
N MET A 1 -10.72 -25.17 8.92
CA MET A 1 -9.33 -24.67 8.91
C MET A 1 -8.91 -24.43 7.48
N VAL A 2 -8.05 -23.44 7.25
CA VAL A 2 -7.40 -23.14 5.98
C VAL A 2 -5.89 -23.28 6.14
N GLU A 3 -5.18 -23.59 5.06
CA GLU A 3 -3.71 -23.63 5.00
C GLU A 3 -3.22 -22.41 4.19
N PRO A 4 -3.13 -21.21 4.79
CA PRO A 4 -2.79 -19.98 4.07
C PRO A 4 -1.36 -19.97 3.54
N TYR A 5 -0.45 -20.75 4.15
CA TYR A 5 0.88 -21.03 3.64
C TYR A 5 1.19 -22.49 3.92
N ARG A 6 1.91 -23.18 3.03
CA ARG A 6 2.22 -24.61 3.21
C ARG A 6 2.86 -24.88 4.59
N GLY A 7 2.17 -25.65 5.44
CA GLY A 7 2.58 -25.97 6.81
C GLY A 7 2.14 -24.96 7.89
N LEU A 8 1.42 -23.90 7.53
CA LEU A 8 0.81 -22.92 8.43
C LEU A 8 -0.71 -23.03 8.31
N TYR A 9 -1.42 -23.15 9.43
CA TYR A 9 -2.87 -23.33 9.46
C TYR A 9 -3.54 -22.21 10.25
N ALA A 10 -4.73 -21.82 9.81
CA ALA A 10 -5.57 -20.83 10.48
C ALA A 10 -7.05 -21.26 10.51
N ILE A 11 -7.80 -20.75 11.49
CA ILE A 11 -9.27 -20.91 11.52
C ILE A 11 -9.87 -20.13 10.35
N SER A 12 -10.77 -20.76 9.59
CA SER A 12 -11.31 -20.20 8.34
C SER A 12 -11.97 -18.82 8.54
N ASN A 13 -12.84 -18.69 9.54
CA ASN A 13 -13.54 -17.43 9.83
C ASN A 13 -12.59 -16.33 10.32
N TYR A 14 -11.57 -16.69 11.10
CA TYR A 14 -10.53 -15.74 11.50
C TYR A 14 -9.75 -15.25 10.27
N TRP A 15 -9.28 -16.17 9.43
CA TRP A 15 -8.52 -15.85 8.24
C TRP A 15 -9.30 -14.96 7.26
N GLN A 16 -10.59 -15.25 7.04
CA GLN A 16 -11.41 -14.47 6.12
C GLN A 16 -11.59 -13.02 6.57
N ARG A 17 -11.68 -12.76 7.87
CA ARG A 17 -11.83 -11.42 8.46
C ARG A 17 -10.55 -10.58 8.46
N LEU A 18 -9.38 -11.19 8.26
CA LEU A 18 -8.13 -10.44 8.20
C LEU A 18 -8.07 -9.57 6.94
N SER A 19 -7.60 -8.33 7.12
CA SER A 19 -7.21 -7.48 6.00
C SER A 19 -6.09 -8.15 5.19
N TYR A 20 -5.88 -7.72 3.94
CA TYR A 20 -4.81 -8.28 3.12
C TYR A 20 -3.43 -8.11 3.78
N LYS A 21 -3.15 -6.92 4.32
CA LYS A 21 -1.94 -6.62 5.10
C LYS A 21 -1.75 -7.58 6.27
N ASP A 22 -2.81 -7.81 7.06
CA ASP A 22 -2.74 -8.70 8.23
C ASP A 22 -2.51 -10.16 7.80
N LYS A 23 -3.08 -10.58 6.67
CA LYS A 23 -2.81 -11.90 6.11
C LYS A 23 -1.35 -12.06 5.69
N VAL A 24 -0.74 -11.03 5.10
CA VAL A 24 0.70 -11.01 4.77
C VAL A 24 1.54 -11.13 6.05
N LEU A 25 1.23 -10.32 7.08
CA LEU A 25 1.93 -10.35 8.37
C LEU A 25 1.81 -11.72 9.06
N HIS A 26 0.61 -12.30 9.07
CA HIS A 26 0.33 -13.60 9.69
C HIS A 26 1.16 -14.73 9.08
N ILE A 27 1.54 -14.62 7.80
CA ILE A 27 2.45 -15.57 7.14
C ILE A 27 3.92 -15.18 7.33
N ALA A 28 4.25 -13.89 7.19
CA ALA A 28 5.64 -13.43 7.20
C ALA A 28 6.32 -13.61 8.58
N ILE A 29 5.61 -13.27 9.66
CA ILE A 29 6.16 -13.30 11.03
C ILE A 29 6.65 -14.72 11.40
N PRO A 30 5.85 -15.81 11.24
CA PRO A 30 6.34 -17.17 11.48
C PRO A 30 7.49 -17.62 10.58
N LEU A 31 7.63 -17.04 9.38
CA LEU A 31 8.71 -17.40 8.44
C LEU A 31 10.07 -16.78 8.82
N THR A 32 10.13 -15.86 9.77
CA THR A 32 11.34 -15.11 10.16
C THR A 32 12.54 -16.01 10.44
N GLN A 33 12.36 -17.09 11.21
CA GLN A 33 13.42 -18.06 11.51
C GLN A 33 14.06 -18.63 10.23
N LYS A 34 13.23 -18.96 9.23
CA LYS A 34 13.69 -19.48 7.93
C LYS A 34 14.43 -18.40 7.13
N ILE A 35 13.92 -17.16 7.14
CA ILE A 35 14.54 -16.02 6.46
C ILE A 35 15.92 -15.73 7.06
N LYS A 36 16.02 -15.73 8.38
CA LYS A 36 17.25 -15.56 9.14
C LYS A 36 18.30 -16.61 8.82
N ILE A 37 17.96 -17.89 8.89
CA ILE A 37 18.89 -19.01 8.58
C ILE A 37 19.43 -18.91 7.16
N LYS A 38 18.64 -18.35 6.23
CA LYS A 38 19.04 -18.20 4.83
C LYS A 38 19.76 -16.88 4.52
N GLU A 39 19.94 -16.01 5.51
CA GLU A 39 20.44 -14.64 5.35
C GLU A 39 19.69 -13.85 4.27
N TRP A 40 18.38 -14.07 4.16
CA TRP A 40 17.51 -13.30 3.27
C TRP A 40 16.94 -12.10 4.00
N LYS A 41 16.33 -11.19 3.24
CA LYS A 41 15.49 -10.12 3.79
C LYS A 41 14.10 -10.17 3.19
N PHE A 42 13.07 -9.89 3.98
CA PHE A 42 11.76 -9.57 3.42
C PHE A 42 11.88 -8.31 2.56
N THR A 43 11.23 -8.29 1.40
CA THR A 43 11.24 -7.14 0.47
C THR A 43 9.86 -6.92 -0.14
N GLY A 44 9.70 -5.88 -0.99
CA GLY A 44 8.46 -5.53 -1.67
C GLY A 44 7.28 -5.45 -0.71
N GLU A 45 6.15 -6.01 -1.15
CA GLU A 45 4.87 -5.97 -0.44
C GLU A 45 4.99 -6.54 0.97
N THR A 46 5.81 -7.57 1.16
CA THR A 46 6.02 -8.20 2.48
C THR A 46 6.80 -7.28 3.41
N ALA A 47 7.86 -6.63 2.92
CA ALA A 47 8.60 -5.64 3.71
C ALA A 47 7.76 -4.40 4.00
N ALA A 48 6.97 -3.94 3.03
CA ALA A 48 6.06 -2.82 3.19
C ALA A 48 5.06 -3.09 4.33
N ALA A 49 4.41 -4.27 4.31
CA ALA A 49 3.50 -4.69 5.38
C ALA A 49 4.20 -4.73 6.75
N LEU A 50 5.40 -5.33 6.85
CA LEU A 50 6.16 -5.42 8.09
C LEU A 50 6.57 -4.03 8.63
N LYS A 51 6.99 -3.10 7.75
CA LYS A 51 7.22 -1.68 8.09
C LYS A 51 5.94 -0.93 8.48
N GLY A 52 4.78 -1.58 8.35
CA GLY A 52 3.47 -1.03 8.61
C GLY A 52 3.02 -0.02 7.56
N PHE A 53 3.55 -0.07 6.34
CA PHE A 53 2.96 0.64 5.21
C PHE A 53 1.66 -0.05 4.79
N GLU A 54 0.73 0.71 4.23
CA GLU A 54 -0.48 0.15 3.63
C GLU A 54 -0.14 -0.68 2.38
N VAL A 55 -0.76 -1.85 2.26
CA VAL A 55 -0.63 -2.75 1.10
C VAL A 55 -2.00 -3.28 0.70
N ILE A 56 -2.25 -3.37 -0.60
CA ILE A 56 -3.56 -3.72 -1.16
C ILE A 56 -3.43 -4.88 -2.14
N LYS A 57 -4.48 -5.70 -2.25
CA LYS A 57 -4.64 -6.66 -3.34
C LYS A 57 -6.08 -6.71 -3.83
N LEU A 58 -6.28 -6.52 -5.14
CA LEU A 58 -7.60 -6.62 -5.76
C LEU A 58 -8.11 -8.07 -5.70
N TYR A 59 -9.32 -8.26 -5.20
CA TYR A 59 -9.94 -9.58 -4.99
C TYR A 59 -10.14 -10.37 -6.30
N SER A 60 -10.41 -9.70 -7.43
CA SER A 60 -10.53 -10.32 -8.76
C SER A 60 -9.24 -11.00 -9.24
N ASN A 61 -8.10 -10.62 -8.66
CA ASN A 61 -6.77 -11.18 -8.92
C ASN A 61 -6.12 -11.77 -7.67
N GLN A 62 -6.86 -12.00 -6.57
CA GLN A 62 -6.24 -12.59 -5.40
C GLN A 62 -5.86 -14.04 -5.72
N PRO A 63 -4.56 -14.38 -5.77
CA PRO A 63 -4.19 -15.78 -5.85
C PRO A 63 -4.81 -16.49 -4.64
N LYS A 64 -5.24 -17.75 -4.81
CA LYS A 64 -5.63 -18.61 -3.68
C LYS A 64 -4.54 -18.70 -2.59
N ALA A 65 -3.33 -18.22 -2.88
CA ALA A 65 -2.15 -18.29 -2.06
C ALA A 65 -1.40 -16.93 -2.05
N ILE A 66 -1.16 -16.37 -0.87
CA ILE A 66 -0.45 -15.09 -0.69
C ILE A 66 1.04 -15.28 -0.99
N ASN A 67 1.63 -14.35 -1.74
CA ASN A 67 3.05 -14.35 -2.04
C ASN A 67 3.85 -13.58 -0.98
N ILE A 68 4.94 -14.19 -0.53
CA ILE A 68 5.92 -13.64 0.41
C ILE A 68 7.18 -13.31 -0.38
N HIS A 69 7.51 -12.04 -0.46
CA HIS A 69 8.63 -11.52 -1.24
C HIS A 69 9.87 -11.43 -0.36
N VAL A 70 10.97 -11.99 -0.86
CA VAL A 70 12.28 -11.97 -0.18
C VAL A 70 13.39 -11.60 -1.16
N SER A 71 14.27 -10.70 -0.72
CA SER A 71 15.54 -10.44 -1.37
C SER A 71 16.55 -11.52 -0.97
N CYS A 72 17.29 -12.03 -1.94
CA CYS A 72 18.32 -13.05 -1.73
C CYS A 72 19.42 -12.98 -2.80
N ALA A 73 20.56 -13.63 -2.55
CA ALA A 73 21.75 -13.62 -3.41
C ALA A 73 21.63 -14.41 -4.73
N TYR A 74 20.45 -14.92 -5.08
CA TYR A 74 20.27 -15.67 -6.33
C TYR A 74 18.85 -15.55 -6.86
N ALA A 75 18.70 -15.49 -8.17
CA ALA A 75 17.40 -15.39 -8.83
C ALA A 75 16.59 -16.69 -8.69
N ASP A 76 15.26 -16.58 -8.80
CA ASP A 76 14.43 -17.78 -8.87
C ASP A 76 14.67 -18.51 -10.19
N LYS A 77 15.39 -19.64 -10.13
CA LYS A 77 15.82 -20.44 -11.28
C LYS A 77 14.68 -21.05 -12.12
N ASN A 78 13.41 -20.84 -11.76
CA ASN A 78 12.26 -21.54 -12.34
C ASN A 78 11.30 -20.63 -13.13
N LEU A 79 11.69 -19.39 -13.45
CA LEU A 79 10.85 -18.48 -14.24
C LEU A 79 10.72 -18.88 -15.72
N THR A 80 11.55 -19.82 -16.20
CA THR A 80 11.67 -20.16 -17.63
C THR A 80 11.12 -21.55 -18.00
N ASP A 81 10.64 -22.35 -17.04
CA ASP A 81 10.18 -23.72 -17.30
C ASP A 81 8.66 -23.76 -17.49
N THR A 82 8.23 -23.87 -18.75
CA THR A 82 6.84 -23.75 -19.22
C THR A 82 6.01 -25.04 -19.10
N SER A 83 6.56 -26.13 -18.53
CA SER A 83 5.78 -27.37 -18.40
C SER A 83 4.60 -27.22 -17.42
N GLU A 84 3.46 -27.87 -17.69
CA GLU A 84 2.28 -27.86 -16.81
C GLU A 84 2.57 -28.36 -15.37
N LYS A 85 3.48 -29.33 -15.23
CA LYS A 85 3.91 -29.83 -13.92
C LYS A 85 4.79 -28.81 -13.19
N SER A 86 5.67 -28.14 -13.94
CA SER A 86 6.54 -27.05 -13.44
C SER A 86 5.70 -25.87 -12.97
N THR A 87 4.74 -25.42 -13.77
CA THR A 87 3.81 -24.33 -13.45
C THR A 87 2.91 -24.67 -12.26
N LYS A 88 2.37 -25.90 -12.14
CA LYS A 88 1.65 -26.34 -10.92
C LYS A 88 2.54 -26.34 -9.67
N LYS A 89 3.83 -26.70 -9.80
CA LYS A 89 4.81 -26.68 -8.70
C LYS A 89 5.24 -25.25 -8.33
N ILE A 90 5.35 -24.36 -9.32
CA ILE A 90 5.64 -22.92 -9.16
C ILE A 90 4.44 -22.19 -8.54
N ALA A 91 3.21 -22.50 -8.94
CA ALA A 91 1.99 -21.95 -8.37
C ALA A 91 1.81 -22.33 -6.88
N ARG A 92 2.39 -23.46 -6.45
CA ARG A 92 2.44 -23.87 -5.03
C ARG A 92 3.54 -23.16 -4.23
N ARG A 93 4.46 -22.41 -4.87
CA ARG A 93 5.52 -21.67 -4.19
C ARG A 93 5.06 -20.24 -3.94
N GLN A 94 4.66 -20.04 -2.69
CA GLN A 94 4.28 -18.73 -2.15
C GLN A 94 5.49 -17.86 -1.80
N LEU A 95 6.72 -18.39 -1.84
CA LEU A 95 7.92 -17.58 -1.62
C LEU A 95 8.46 -17.08 -2.96
N LYS A 96 8.41 -15.76 -3.18
CA LYS A 96 8.93 -15.06 -4.36
C LYS A 96 10.31 -14.50 -4.06
N ARG A 97 11.32 -15.02 -4.75
CA ARG A 97 12.73 -14.65 -4.54
C ARG A 97 13.16 -13.60 -5.56
N ILE A 98 13.66 -12.49 -5.05
CA ILE A 98 14.14 -11.36 -5.83
C ILE A 98 15.64 -11.27 -5.65
N HIS A 99 16.38 -11.29 -6.75
CA HIS A 99 17.82 -11.15 -6.73
C HIS A 99 18.18 -9.67 -6.81
N LEU A 100 18.19 -9.01 -5.66
CA LEU A 100 18.50 -7.59 -5.56
C LEU A 100 19.16 -7.29 -4.21
N PRO A 101 20.45 -6.89 -4.18
CA PRO A 101 21.11 -6.51 -2.93
C PRO A 101 20.35 -5.40 -2.20
N ASP A 102 20.41 -5.37 -0.88
CA ASP A 102 19.80 -4.30 -0.10
C ASP A 102 20.70 -3.05 -0.07
N ILE A 103 20.10 -1.88 0.11
CA ILE A 103 20.82 -0.62 0.36
C ILE A 103 20.85 -0.38 1.86
N ILE A 104 22.04 -0.20 2.42
CA ILE A 104 22.25 0.05 3.85
C ILE A 104 22.65 1.51 4.01
N GLU A 105 21.97 2.20 4.93
CA GLU A 105 22.32 3.55 5.37
C GLU A 105 22.73 3.47 6.85
N ASP A 106 23.98 3.86 7.14
CA ASP A 106 24.52 3.93 8.50
C ASP A 106 25.55 5.06 8.63
N GLU A 107 26.27 5.11 9.75
CA GLU A 107 27.30 6.12 10.06
C GLU A 107 28.39 6.26 8.98
N ASN A 108 28.64 5.21 8.19
CA ASN A 108 29.64 5.21 7.13
C ASN A 108 29.05 5.58 5.75
N GLY A 109 27.80 6.05 5.72
CA GLY A 109 27.09 6.46 4.50
C GLY A 109 26.22 5.36 3.87
N ILE A 110 25.76 5.63 2.65
CA ILE A 110 24.83 4.76 1.90
C ILE A 110 25.64 3.80 1.00
N ARG A 111 25.32 2.50 1.02
CA ARG A 111 26.01 1.46 0.22
C ARG A 111 25.15 0.23 -0.04
N LEU A 112 25.58 -0.65 -0.95
CA LEU A 112 24.98 -1.98 -1.11
C LEU A 112 25.45 -2.97 -0.03
N GLU A 113 24.56 -3.89 0.34
CA GLU A 113 24.81 -4.95 1.30
C GLU A 113 25.98 -5.85 0.91
N GLU A 114 26.16 -6.15 -0.37
CA GLU A 114 27.30 -6.94 -0.85
C GLU A 114 28.64 -6.22 -0.60
N CYS A 115 28.68 -4.91 -0.84
CA CYS A 115 29.83 -4.07 -0.51
C CYS A 115 30.07 -4.06 1.01
N TYR A 116 29.01 -3.97 1.80
CA TYR A 116 29.11 -4.00 3.26
C TYR A 116 29.68 -5.31 3.81
N LYS A 117 29.23 -6.46 3.29
CA LYS A 117 29.78 -7.78 3.68
C LYS A 117 31.27 -7.91 3.34
N ARG A 118 31.74 -7.27 2.25
CA ARG A 118 33.17 -7.21 1.90
C ARG A 118 33.97 -6.35 2.87
N CYS A 119 33.49 -5.14 3.22
CA CYS A 119 34.18 -4.24 4.16
C CYS A 119 34.33 -4.82 5.57
N LYS A 120 33.43 -5.72 6.00
CA LYS A 120 33.52 -6.40 7.31
C LYS A 120 34.45 -7.61 7.36
N LYS A 121 34.98 -8.10 6.22
CA LYS A 121 35.95 -9.21 6.22
C LYS A 121 37.34 -8.65 6.54
N PRO A 122 38.02 -9.12 7.61
CA PRO A 122 39.28 -8.52 8.08
C PRO A 122 40.46 -8.58 7.11
N ASN A 123 40.40 -9.34 6.01
CA ASN A 123 41.54 -9.62 5.12
C ASN A 123 41.15 -9.60 3.63
N SER A 124 40.81 -8.45 3.06
CA SER A 124 40.76 -8.28 1.59
C SER A 124 41.68 -7.11 1.19
N PRO A 125 42.55 -7.26 0.18
CA PRO A 125 43.41 -6.18 -0.27
C PRO A 125 42.56 -5.03 -0.82
N ASN A 126 42.90 -3.82 -0.39
CA ASN A 126 42.22 -2.57 -0.74
C ASN A 126 42.28 -2.30 -2.24
N THR A 127 41.11 -2.19 -2.87
CA THR A 127 40.88 -1.30 -4.02
C THR A 127 39.54 -0.59 -3.81
N CYS A 128 39.54 0.39 -2.91
CA CYS A 128 38.55 1.44 -2.89
C CYS A 128 39.29 2.74 -2.59
N ASP A 129 39.08 3.73 -3.46
CA ASP A 129 39.88 4.94 -3.58
C ASP A 129 40.12 5.67 -2.26
N SER A 130 41.35 6.12 -2.13
CA SER A 130 41.89 6.90 -1.03
C SER A 130 41.21 8.27 -0.94
N ASN A 131 40.41 8.47 0.11
CA ASN A 131 40.25 9.76 0.80
C ASN A 131 39.68 9.52 2.21
N VAL A 132 40.46 8.84 3.06
CA VAL A 132 40.16 8.70 4.49
C VAL A 132 40.70 9.93 5.21
N LYS A 133 39.83 10.92 5.46
CA LYS A 133 40.04 11.83 6.59
C LYS A 133 39.76 11.04 7.87
N THR A 134 40.76 11.03 8.73
CA THR A 134 40.77 10.40 10.04
C THR A 134 39.61 10.90 10.91
N CYS A 135 38.74 9.99 11.33
CA CYS A 135 37.77 10.26 12.40
C CYS A 135 38.09 9.36 13.60
N LYS A 136 38.27 10.04 14.73
CA LYS A 136 38.65 9.51 16.04
C LYS A 136 37.67 8.43 16.49
N HIS A 137 38.21 7.34 17.05
CA HIS A 137 37.45 6.41 17.87
C HIS A 137 36.85 7.14 19.08
N THR A 138 35.58 7.52 18.98
CA THR A 138 34.75 7.71 20.17
C THR A 138 34.12 6.37 20.47
N ASN A 139 34.58 5.75 21.56
CA ASN A 139 33.92 4.60 22.18
C ASN A 139 32.47 4.98 22.47
N GLU A 140 31.55 4.58 21.60
CA GLU A 140 30.14 4.60 21.91
C GLU A 140 29.91 3.62 23.07
N LYS A 141 29.49 4.20 24.19
CA LYS A 141 29.03 3.47 25.36
C LYS A 141 27.89 2.57 24.91
N LYS A 142 28.15 1.26 24.82
CA LYS A 142 27.09 0.24 24.78
C LYS A 142 26.27 0.42 26.06
N THR A 143 25.13 1.08 25.96
CA THR A 143 24.13 1.03 27.01
C THR A 143 23.67 -0.42 27.09
N SER A 144 23.92 -1.08 28.23
CA SER A 144 23.42 -2.41 28.49
C SER A 144 21.90 -2.31 28.64
N THR A 145 21.16 -2.52 27.55
CA THR A 145 19.72 -2.72 27.63
C THR A 145 19.48 -4.06 28.29
N PHE A 146 18.94 -4.01 29.51
CA PHE A 146 18.51 -5.16 30.29
C PHE A 146 17.60 -6.05 29.43
N GLY A 147 18.05 -7.27 29.08
CA GLY A 147 17.24 -8.45 28.74
C GLY A 147 16.02 -8.33 27.81
N HIS A 148 15.88 -7.35 26.91
CA HIS A 148 14.73 -7.25 26.01
C HIS A 148 14.68 -8.48 25.08
N ILE A 149 13.72 -9.38 25.34
CA ILE A 149 13.42 -10.49 24.44
C ILE A 149 12.58 -9.92 23.32
N LYS A 150 13.15 -9.88 22.11
CA LYS A 150 12.44 -9.40 20.93
C LYS A 150 11.12 -10.14 20.75
N THR A 151 10.04 -9.41 20.47
CA THR A 151 8.80 -10.03 20.01
C THR A 151 9.02 -10.68 18.64
N MET A 152 8.10 -11.54 18.20
CA MET A 152 8.20 -12.15 16.87
C MET A 152 8.17 -11.09 15.76
N GLU A 153 7.42 -10.01 15.97
CA GLU A 153 7.36 -8.84 15.08
C GLU A 153 8.69 -8.09 15.04
N GLU A 154 9.32 -7.85 16.19
CA GLU A 154 10.62 -7.18 16.25
C GLU A 154 11.76 -8.02 15.65
N ASP A 155 11.71 -9.35 15.84
CA ASP A 155 12.64 -10.26 15.17
C ASP A 155 12.41 -10.23 13.65
N ALA A 156 11.16 -10.30 13.19
CA ALA A 156 10.80 -10.18 11.77
C ALA A 156 11.32 -8.89 11.17
N MET A 157 11.11 -7.76 11.87
CA MET A 157 11.56 -6.44 11.46
C MET A 157 13.09 -6.34 11.28
N SER A 158 13.86 -7.07 12.09
CA SER A 158 15.33 -7.09 11.94
C SER A 158 15.82 -7.80 10.67
N HIS A 159 14.92 -8.50 9.97
CA HIS A 159 15.15 -9.17 8.70
C HIS A 159 14.36 -8.54 7.54
N VAL A 160 13.95 -7.29 7.66
CA VAL A 160 13.29 -6.53 6.60
C VAL A 160 14.31 -5.69 5.83
N ALA A 161 14.17 -5.63 4.51
CA ALA A 161 15.02 -4.80 3.67
C ALA A 161 14.83 -3.30 3.96
N SER A 162 15.76 -2.48 3.50
CA SER A 162 15.62 -1.02 3.58
C SER A 162 14.37 -0.51 2.86
N THR A 163 13.93 0.69 3.20
CA THR A 163 12.81 1.34 2.48
C THR A 163 13.18 1.54 1.00
N TYR A 164 14.46 1.80 0.68
CA TYR A 164 14.95 1.88 -0.70
C TYR A 164 14.67 0.61 -1.50
N ASN A 165 15.09 -0.55 -0.97
CA ASN A 165 14.86 -1.85 -1.60
C ASN A 165 13.37 -2.18 -1.67
N THR A 166 12.64 -1.92 -0.58
CA THR A 166 11.20 -2.15 -0.48
C THR A 166 10.44 -1.41 -1.57
N LEU A 167 10.60 -0.09 -1.67
CA LEU A 167 9.86 0.73 -2.63
C LEU A 167 10.32 0.51 -4.08
N PHE A 168 11.61 0.23 -4.31
CA PHE A 168 12.08 -0.17 -5.65
C PHE A 168 11.42 -1.47 -6.11
N VAL A 169 11.34 -2.47 -5.24
CA VAL A 169 10.69 -3.74 -5.55
C VAL A 169 9.18 -3.58 -5.71
N GLU A 170 8.53 -2.75 -4.89
CA GLU A 170 7.10 -2.42 -5.06
C GLU A 170 6.84 -1.80 -6.43
N ALA A 171 7.67 -0.83 -6.84
CA ALA A 171 7.57 -0.20 -8.14
C ALA A 171 7.75 -1.18 -9.30
N TRP A 172 8.56 -2.24 -9.12
CA TRP A 172 8.81 -3.28 -10.11
C TRP A 172 7.69 -4.34 -10.16
N THR A 173 7.21 -4.80 -9.00
CA THR A 173 6.40 -6.02 -8.89
C THR A 173 4.89 -5.78 -8.85
N ASN A 174 4.46 -4.54 -8.60
CA ASN A 174 3.04 -4.19 -8.51
C ASN A 174 2.59 -3.18 -9.59
N PRO A 175 1.35 -3.30 -10.09
CA PRO A 175 0.72 -2.27 -10.92
C PRO A 175 0.66 -0.93 -10.21
N PHE A 176 0.58 0.17 -10.97
CA PHE A 176 0.63 1.53 -10.44
C PHE A 176 -0.42 1.76 -9.35
N ARG A 177 -1.69 1.41 -9.61
CA ARG A 177 -2.77 1.58 -8.62
C ARG A 177 -2.62 0.79 -7.33
N ILE A 178 -1.88 -0.31 -7.36
CA ILE A 178 -1.61 -1.13 -6.18
C ILE A 178 -0.44 -0.56 -5.40
N ALA A 179 0.64 -0.21 -6.12
CA ALA A 179 1.83 0.32 -5.50
C ALA A 179 1.61 1.71 -4.89
N LEU A 180 0.73 2.56 -5.44
CA LEU A 180 0.55 3.93 -4.95
C LEU A 180 0.17 3.98 -3.46
N ALA A 181 -0.61 3.03 -2.96
CA ALA A 181 -0.97 2.95 -1.54
C ALA A 181 0.26 2.77 -0.63
N THR A 182 1.20 1.91 -1.03
CA THR A 182 2.46 1.71 -0.30
C THR A 182 3.27 3.00 -0.25
N PHE A 183 3.30 3.76 -1.36
CA PHE A 183 4.06 5.01 -1.47
C PHE A 183 3.41 6.17 -0.70
N ASP A 184 2.08 6.29 -0.73
CA ASP A 184 1.33 7.25 0.08
C ASP A 184 1.59 6.99 1.56
N SER A 185 1.48 5.74 1.99
CA SER A 185 1.72 5.35 3.39
C SER A 185 3.19 5.56 3.81
N ALA A 186 4.16 5.27 2.93
CA ALA A 186 5.56 5.61 3.19
C ALA A 186 5.76 7.12 3.37
N SER A 187 5.14 7.94 2.51
CA SER A 187 5.18 9.40 2.62
C SER A 187 4.51 9.90 3.91
N GLN A 188 3.38 9.32 4.30
CA GLN A 188 2.67 9.61 5.55
C GLN A 188 3.52 9.33 6.78
N LYS A 189 4.36 8.28 6.72
CA LYS A 189 5.33 7.94 7.77
C LYS A 189 6.63 8.77 7.73
N GLY A 190 6.73 9.76 6.86
CA GLY A 190 7.86 10.69 6.80
C GLY A 190 9.03 10.24 5.92
N GLU A 191 8.86 9.21 5.09
CA GLU A 191 9.91 8.78 4.16
C GLU A 191 10.17 9.83 3.08
N ASN A 192 11.45 10.12 2.83
CA ASN A 192 11.84 11.09 1.80
C ASN A 192 11.91 10.42 0.42
N LEU A 193 10.77 10.41 -0.28
CA LEU A 193 10.64 9.74 -1.58
C LEU A 193 11.57 10.27 -2.66
N LYS A 194 11.93 11.57 -2.61
CA LYS A 194 12.91 12.18 -3.54
C LYS A 194 14.32 11.63 -3.28
N LYS A 195 14.73 11.55 -2.01
CA LYS A 195 16.01 10.93 -1.62
C LYS A 195 16.02 9.46 -2.05
N ILE A 196 14.94 8.73 -1.79
CA ILE A 196 14.82 7.31 -2.13
C ILE A 196 14.98 7.09 -3.64
N TYR A 197 14.29 7.88 -4.47
CA TYR A 197 14.43 7.79 -5.92
C TYR A 197 15.87 8.07 -6.37
N ASN A 198 16.51 9.12 -5.85
CA ASN A 198 17.88 9.48 -6.23
C ASN A 198 18.87 8.36 -5.88
N VAL A 199 18.79 7.84 -4.65
CA VAL A 199 19.64 6.74 -4.18
C VAL A 199 19.40 5.48 -5.00
N CYS A 200 18.14 5.09 -5.24
CA CYS A 200 17.84 3.91 -6.06
C CYS A 200 18.32 4.08 -7.51
N SER A 201 18.22 5.27 -8.08
CA SER A 201 18.67 5.56 -9.45
C SER A 201 20.17 5.37 -9.63
N GLU A 202 20.94 5.66 -8.59
CA GLU A 202 22.38 5.42 -8.55
C GLU A 202 22.70 3.94 -8.30
N PHE A 203 22.19 3.39 -7.19
CA PHE A 203 22.58 2.07 -6.71
C PHE A 203 21.96 0.91 -7.47
N TYR A 204 20.74 1.07 -7.97
CA TYR A 204 20.02 0.03 -8.74
C TYR A 204 20.00 0.31 -10.25
N ARG A 205 20.93 1.14 -10.76
CA ARG A 205 21.06 1.36 -12.21
C ARG A 205 21.23 0.07 -13.00
N PHE A 206 21.93 -0.92 -12.44
CA PHE A 206 22.11 -2.25 -13.06
C PHE A 206 20.82 -3.06 -13.14
N ALA A 207 19.85 -2.77 -12.25
CA ALA A 207 18.56 -3.42 -12.17
C ALA A 207 17.43 -2.57 -12.80
N ARG A 208 17.78 -1.54 -13.58
CA ARG A 208 16.81 -0.61 -14.18
C ARG A 208 15.77 -1.33 -15.04
N TYR A 209 16.21 -2.14 -15.99
CA TYR A 209 15.32 -2.86 -16.89
C TYR A 209 14.99 -4.24 -16.34
N GLN A 210 13.73 -4.45 -16.02
CA GLN A 210 13.23 -5.71 -15.51
C GLN A 210 12.17 -6.27 -16.46
N TYR A 211 12.58 -7.15 -17.37
CA TYR A 211 11.69 -7.73 -18.38
C TYR A 211 10.59 -8.63 -17.81
N ASN A 212 10.72 -9.05 -16.55
CA ASN A 212 9.70 -9.77 -15.80
C ASN A 212 8.83 -8.85 -14.92
N ALA A 213 8.92 -7.53 -15.13
CA ALA A 213 8.10 -6.53 -14.47
C ALA A 213 6.60 -6.85 -14.60
N SER A 214 5.84 -6.56 -13.55
CA SER A 214 4.38 -6.60 -13.65
C SER A 214 3.91 -5.56 -14.67
N GLN A 215 2.76 -5.79 -15.30
CA GLN A 215 2.13 -4.74 -16.09
C GLN A 215 1.86 -3.51 -15.21
N LEU A 216 2.19 -2.32 -15.71
CA LEU A 216 1.94 -1.07 -14.99
C LEU A 216 0.44 -0.85 -14.77
N GLN A 217 -0.36 -1.15 -15.80
CA GLN A 217 -1.82 -1.16 -15.79
C GLN A 217 -2.31 -2.59 -15.99
N ASP A 218 -2.77 -3.21 -14.90
CA ASP A 218 -3.19 -4.61 -14.85
C ASP A 218 -4.59 -4.86 -15.42
N ASP A 219 -5.41 -3.82 -15.55
CA ASP A 219 -6.70 -3.88 -16.24
C ASP A 219 -6.56 -3.47 -17.70
N PRO A 220 -7.01 -4.29 -18.68
CA PRO A 220 -7.01 -3.91 -20.09
C PRO A 220 -7.76 -2.62 -20.40
N TYR A 221 -8.84 -2.30 -19.66
CA TYR A 221 -9.63 -1.08 -19.86
C TYR A 221 -8.87 0.20 -19.52
N LEU A 222 -7.89 0.09 -18.61
CA LEU A 222 -7.06 1.20 -18.16
C LEU A 222 -5.92 1.51 -19.14
N ARG A 223 -5.61 0.61 -20.07
CA ARG A 223 -4.52 0.76 -21.08
C ARG A 223 -4.91 1.70 -22.22
N LYS A 224 -5.39 2.89 -21.89
CA LYS A 224 -5.75 3.91 -22.87
C LYS A 224 -4.46 4.57 -23.37
N ILE A 225 -4.24 4.52 -24.68
CA ILE A 225 -3.02 5.00 -25.36
C ILE A 225 -2.80 6.50 -25.10
N ASP A 226 -3.87 7.25 -24.82
CA ASP A 226 -3.83 8.70 -24.72
C ASP A 226 -3.69 9.25 -23.29
N ASN A 227 -3.44 8.40 -22.27
CA ASN A 227 -3.28 8.91 -20.90
C ASN A 227 -1.94 9.69 -20.75
N PRO A 228 -1.96 11.03 -20.58
CA PRO A 228 -0.75 11.85 -20.60
C PRO A 228 0.15 11.59 -19.39
N TYR A 229 -0.37 11.02 -18.30
CA TYR A 229 0.42 10.68 -17.12
C TYR A 229 1.34 9.48 -17.35
N PHE A 230 1.07 8.66 -18.37
CA PHE A 230 1.83 7.44 -18.68
C PHE A 230 2.45 7.42 -20.08
N SER A 231 2.25 8.48 -20.88
CA SER A 231 2.60 8.55 -22.31
C SER A 231 4.08 8.30 -22.64
N ASN A 232 4.99 8.46 -21.66
CA ASN A 232 6.44 8.34 -21.85
C ASN A 232 7.09 7.33 -20.90
N ILE A 233 6.33 6.36 -20.38
CA ILE A 233 6.84 5.42 -19.39
C ILE A 233 7.14 4.08 -20.06
N ASP A 234 8.41 3.69 -20.04
CA ASP A 234 8.80 2.31 -20.33
C ASP A 234 8.34 1.41 -19.17
N TYR A 235 7.39 0.52 -19.46
CA TYR A 235 6.82 -0.40 -18.49
C TYR A 235 7.82 -1.39 -17.89
N THR A 236 8.95 -1.63 -18.56
CA THR A 236 10.04 -2.50 -18.08
C THR A 236 11.10 -1.73 -17.28
N ASP A 237 11.08 -0.40 -17.32
CA ASP A 237 12.01 0.46 -16.57
C ASP A 237 11.49 0.68 -15.14
N ALA A 238 11.99 -0.12 -14.20
CA ALA A 238 11.64 -0.04 -12.80
C ALA A 238 11.97 1.32 -12.16
N LEU A 239 13.01 2.03 -12.64
CA LEU A 239 13.34 3.36 -12.14
C LEU A 239 12.35 4.41 -12.64
N SER A 240 11.90 4.32 -13.89
CA SER A 240 10.84 5.20 -14.40
C SER A 240 9.53 4.99 -13.64
N ARG A 241 9.18 3.74 -13.32
CA ARG A 241 8.02 3.41 -12.48
C ARG A 241 8.17 3.93 -11.05
N LEU A 242 9.36 3.75 -10.45
CA LEU A 242 9.65 4.29 -9.12
C LEU A 242 9.49 5.82 -9.10
N LYS A 243 10.04 6.51 -10.12
CA LYS A 243 9.90 7.97 -10.26
C LYS A 243 8.45 8.40 -10.34
N LEU A 244 7.65 7.69 -11.14
CA LEU A 244 6.23 7.95 -11.30
C LEU A 244 5.49 7.87 -9.96
N LEU A 245 5.69 6.77 -9.23
CA LEU A 245 5.07 6.55 -7.93
C LEU A 245 5.52 7.61 -6.91
N CYS A 246 6.82 7.94 -6.84
CA CYS A 246 7.32 9.00 -5.99
C CYS A 246 6.70 10.38 -6.31
N ASN A 247 6.39 10.67 -7.58
CA ASN A 247 5.80 11.94 -7.99
C ASN A 247 4.30 12.04 -7.65
N PHE A 248 3.57 10.93 -7.72
CA PHE A 248 2.13 10.88 -7.40
C PHE A 248 1.85 10.66 -5.91
N ALA A 249 2.81 10.10 -5.18
CA ALA A 249 2.69 9.83 -3.76
C ALA A 249 2.30 11.07 -2.97
N SER A 250 1.42 10.89 -1.98
CA SER A 250 0.99 11.95 -1.10
C SER A 250 0.75 11.42 0.32
N ALA A 251 1.33 12.11 1.29
CA ALA A 251 1.11 11.86 2.72
C ALA A 251 -0.32 12.18 3.20
N LYS A 252 -1.16 12.78 2.35
CA LYS A 252 -2.53 13.18 2.71
C LYS A 252 -3.55 12.06 2.57
N SER A 253 -3.29 11.00 1.79
CA SER A 253 -4.22 9.87 1.68
C SER A 253 -4.32 9.18 3.04
N GLU A 254 -5.53 9.02 3.59
CA GLU A 254 -5.68 8.52 4.97
C GLU A 254 -5.69 7.01 5.05
N ASN A 255 -6.10 6.35 3.97
CA ASN A 255 -6.16 4.91 3.89
C ASN A 255 -5.84 4.39 2.49
N ALA A 256 -5.61 3.08 2.43
CA ALA A 256 -5.26 2.37 1.21
C ALA A 256 -6.36 2.48 0.12
N GLY A 257 -7.63 2.46 0.51
CA GLY A 257 -8.76 2.59 -0.41
C GLY A 257 -8.80 3.93 -1.13
N GLU A 258 -8.53 5.03 -0.42
CA GLU A 258 -8.38 6.36 -1.03
C GLU A 258 -7.22 6.40 -2.02
N SER A 259 -6.05 5.84 -1.68
CA SER A 259 -4.92 5.74 -2.60
C SER A 259 -5.26 4.94 -3.85
N LEU A 260 -6.00 3.82 -3.71
CA LEU A 260 -6.44 3.01 -4.83
C LEU A 260 -7.44 3.76 -5.72
N ALA A 261 -8.42 4.43 -5.11
CA ALA A 261 -9.39 5.25 -5.82
C ALA A 261 -8.68 6.35 -6.62
N ARG A 262 -7.76 7.07 -5.97
CA ARG A 262 -6.94 8.12 -6.58
C ARG A 262 -6.14 7.59 -7.75
N ALA A 263 -5.48 6.45 -7.58
CA ALA A 263 -4.69 5.87 -8.65
C ALA A 263 -5.56 5.44 -9.83
N THR A 264 -6.76 4.89 -9.58
CA THR A 264 -7.71 4.50 -10.63
C THR A 264 -8.22 5.72 -11.39
N ILE A 265 -8.51 6.83 -10.70
CA ILE A 265 -8.83 8.14 -11.30
C ILE A 265 -7.71 8.61 -12.25
N ILE A 266 -6.45 8.52 -11.79
CA ILE A 266 -5.27 8.87 -12.57
C ILE A 266 -5.09 7.95 -13.78
N GLU A 267 -5.28 6.63 -13.62
CA GLU A 267 -5.17 5.64 -14.71
C GLU A 267 -6.27 5.78 -15.77
N LEU A 268 -7.49 6.18 -15.38
CA LEU A 268 -8.55 6.58 -16.30
C LEU A 268 -8.23 7.91 -17.03
N GLY A 269 -7.27 8.66 -16.48
CA GLY A 269 -6.74 9.90 -17.02
C GLY A 269 -7.65 11.10 -16.81
N PHE A 270 -8.47 11.06 -15.75
CA PHE A 270 -9.09 12.25 -15.20
C PHE A 270 -8.03 13.19 -14.63
N ILE A 271 -8.34 14.48 -14.57
CA ILE A 271 -7.49 15.45 -13.87
C ILE A 271 -7.23 14.99 -12.43
N VAL A 272 -5.98 15.07 -11.98
CA VAL A 272 -5.58 14.65 -10.62
C VAL A 272 -6.37 15.46 -9.59
N PRO A 273 -7.11 14.81 -8.66
CA PRO A 273 -7.84 15.51 -7.63
C PRO A 273 -6.92 16.16 -6.60
N GLN A 274 -7.38 17.24 -5.99
CA GLN A 274 -6.91 17.65 -4.67
C GLN A 274 -7.47 16.65 -3.65
N ILE A 275 -6.64 16.16 -2.74
CA ILE A 275 -7.07 15.19 -1.73
C ILE A 275 -7.16 15.79 -0.34
N GLN A 276 -8.08 15.24 0.46
CA GLN A 276 -8.41 15.71 1.80
C GLN A 276 -8.64 17.22 1.80
N TYR A 277 -9.53 17.67 0.89
CA TYR A 277 -9.82 19.08 0.69
C TYR A 277 -10.63 19.61 1.88
N GLU A 278 -10.07 20.59 2.59
CA GLU A 278 -10.64 21.11 3.81
C GLU A 278 -11.70 22.18 3.53
N PHE A 279 -12.81 22.05 4.24
CA PHE A 279 -13.86 23.04 4.34
C PHE A 279 -13.85 23.62 5.76
N PRO A 280 -14.12 24.93 5.92
CA PRO A 280 -14.26 25.53 7.25
C PRO A 280 -15.32 24.76 8.03
N ASN A 281 -15.19 24.65 9.35
CA ASN A 281 -16.22 24.04 10.20
C ASN A 281 -16.68 25.05 11.25
N ASN A 282 -17.79 25.75 11.00
CA ASN A 282 -18.29 26.80 11.89
C ASN A 282 -18.64 26.30 13.30
N LYS A 283 -18.97 25.01 13.45
CA LYS A 283 -19.27 24.42 14.76
C LYS A 283 -18.00 24.03 15.52
N ASN A 284 -16.93 23.72 14.81
CA ASN A 284 -15.67 23.32 15.42
C ASN A 284 -14.47 23.71 14.52
N PRO A 285 -13.98 24.96 14.60
CA PRO A 285 -12.94 25.47 13.72
C PRO A 285 -11.62 24.68 13.76
N ASN A 286 -11.34 24.00 14.87
CA ASN A 286 -10.14 23.18 15.04
C ASN A 286 -10.23 21.82 14.32
N TYR A 287 -11.41 21.45 13.83
CA TYR A 287 -11.65 20.17 13.16
C TYR A 287 -12.42 20.44 11.86
N PRO A 288 -11.71 20.93 10.81
CA PRO A 288 -12.34 21.18 9.52
C PRO A 288 -12.96 19.92 8.95
N LEU A 289 -14.04 20.08 8.19
CA LEU A 289 -14.60 18.98 7.42
C LEU A 289 -13.71 18.76 6.20
N ARG A 290 -13.51 17.50 5.81
CA ARG A 290 -12.65 17.17 4.67
C ARG A 290 -13.41 16.28 3.71
N ALA A 291 -13.27 16.57 2.42
CA ALA A 291 -13.69 15.68 1.34
C ALA A 291 -12.48 14.92 0.80
N ASP A 292 -12.66 13.65 0.45
CA ASP A 292 -11.55 12.79 0.03
C ASP A 292 -10.91 13.30 -1.26
N PHE A 293 -11.74 13.77 -2.20
CA PHE A 293 -11.33 14.31 -3.49
C PHE A 293 -12.03 15.62 -3.80
N ALA A 294 -11.33 16.54 -4.47
CA ALA A 294 -11.91 17.77 -4.98
C ALA A 294 -11.31 18.16 -6.34
N TRP A 295 -12.16 18.71 -7.20
CA TRP A 295 -11.81 19.26 -8.50
C TRP A 295 -12.44 20.64 -8.65
N ASN A 296 -11.65 21.61 -9.12
CA ASN A 296 -12.18 22.88 -9.58
C ASN A 296 -12.29 22.85 -11.10
N VAL A 297 -13.52 22.78 -11.60
CA VAL A 297 -13.83 22.65 -13.03
C VAL A 297 -14.57 23.90 -13.50
N ASN A 298 -13.87 24.77 -14.23
CA ASN A 298 -14.42 26.03 -14.75
C ASN A 298 -15.10 26.90 -13.66
N GLY A 299 -14.50 26.96 -12.47
CA GLY A 299 -15.03 27.71 -11.32
C GLY A 299 -16.04 26.94 -10.47
N ASN A 300 -16.45 25.74 -10.88
CA ASN A 300 -17.32 24.86 -10.11
C ASN A 300 -16.49 23.90 -9.26
N LEU A 301 -16.69 23.93 -7.95
CA LEU A 301 -16.07 22.95 -7.04
C LEU A 301 -16.90 21.67 -7.04
N ILE A 302 -16.31 20.57 -7.54
CA ILE A 302 -16.90 19.23 -7.50
C ILE A 302 -16.11 18.43 -6.47
N VAL A 303 -16.79 17.74 -5.56
CA VAL A 303 -16.14 16.87 -4.55
C VAL A 303 -16.47 15.40 -4.80
N GLY A 304 -15.49 14.55 -4.53
CA GLY A 304 -15.60 13.10 -4.54
C GLY A 304 -15.47 12.55 -3.13
N GLU A 305 -16.35 11.64 -2.76
CA GLU A 305 -16.40 10.99 -1.45
C GLU A 305 -16.24 9.49 -1.67
N PHE A 306 -15.21 8.91 -1.06
CA PHE A 306 -14.96 7.48 -1.10
C PHE A 306 -15.59 6.83 0.12
N ASP A 307 -16.74 6.22 -0.10
CA ASP A 307 -17.46 5.54 0.97
C ASP A 307 -16.98 4.09 1.10
N GLY A 308 -16.42 3.77 2.27
CA GLY A 308 -16.16 2.38 2.65
C GLY A 308 -17.46 1.59 2.78
N THR A 309 -17.42 0.31 2.42
CA THR A 309 -18.57 -0.62 2.43
C THR A 309 -19.26 -0.77 3.80
N ASP A 310 -18.57 -0.39 4.87
CA ASP A 310 -19.00 -0.58 6.27
C ASP A 310 -19.63 0.66 6.92
N LYS A 311 -19.78 1.78 6.19
CA LYS A 311 -20.17 3.07 6.77
C LYS A 311 -21.64 3.14 7.25
N TYR A 312 -22.47 2.14 6.93
CA TYR A 312 -23.92 2.15 7.22
C TYR A 312 -24.44 0.92 8.00
N LEU A 313 -23.54 0.07 8.50
CA LEU A 313 -23.88 -1.18 9.17
C LEU A 313 -23.53 -1.10 10.67
N ILE A 314 -24.52 -1.31 11.54
CA ILE A 314 -24.38 -1.24 13.02
C ILE A 314 -23.39 -2.30 13.58
N GLU A 315 -22.93 -3.29 12.79
CA GLU A 315 -22.04 -4.35 13.25
C GLU A 315 -20.77 -4.61 12.40
N CYS A 316 -20.33 -3.65 11.57
CA CYS A 316 -18.95 -3.72 11.04
C CYS A 316 -17.98 -3.00 11.97
N GLY A 317 -17.52 -3.74 12.99
CA GLY A 317 -16.70 -3.26 14.08
C GLY A 317 -15.41 -2.55 13.63
N LYS A 318 -15.42 -1.21 13.73
CA LYS A 318 -14.29 -0.53 14.35
C LYS A 318 -14.27 -0.95 15.82
N SER A 319 -13.15 -1.49 16.28
CA SER A 319 -12.88 -1.76 17.70
C SER A 319 -13.44 -0.64 18.58
N SER A 320 -14.58 -0.88 19.21
CA SER A 320 -14.95 -0.23 20.44
C SER A 320 -15.28 -1.34 21.43
N VAL A 321 -14.28 -1.67 22.23
CA VAL A 321 -14.53 -2.17 23.57
C VAL A 321 -15.26 -1.04 24.29
N TYR A 322 -16.60 -1.04 24.28
CA TYR A 322 -17.37 -0.22 25.21
C TYR A 322 -18.54 -1.02 25.77
N ASN A 323 -18.42 -1.17 27.09
CA ASN A 323 -19.33 -1.75 28.06
C ASN A 323 -20.81 -1.67 27.69
N ILE A 324 -21.44 -2.85 27.73
CA ILE A 324 -22.87 -2.99 27.97
C ILE A 324 -23.14 -2.41 29.37
N SER A 325 -23.50 -1.14 29.42
CA SER A 325 -24.28 -0.60 30.53
C SER A 325 -25.60 -0.11 29.97
N GLN A 326 -26.65 -0.72 30.50
CA GLN A 326 -28.06 -0.44 30.28
C GLN A 326 -28.34 1.07 30.22
N GLU A 327 -29.07 1.52 29.21
CA GLU A 327 -30.45 2.00 29.39
C GLU A 327 -31.08 2.45 28.06
N SER A 328 -32.31 1.99 27.89
CA SER A 328 -33.23 2.28 26.81
C SER A 328 -33.64 3.76 26.74
N SER A 329 -33.85 4.31 25.54
CA SER A 329 -35.13 4.94 25.18
C SER A 329 -35.20 5.49 23.74
N LYS A 330 -36.19 4.96 23.00
CA LYS A 330 -37.13 5.67 22.11
C LYS A 330 -36.64 6.18 20.75
N ASN A 331 -36.78 5.33 19.72
CA ASN A 331 -37.61 5.58 18.51
C ASN A 331 -37.46 4.45 17.46
N THR A 332 -37.82 3.23 17.85
CA THR A 332 -37.82 2.05 16.98
C THR A 332 -39.24 1.81 16.47
N ILE A 333 -39.46 1.97 15.17
CA ILE A 333 -40.68 1.48 14.51
C ILE A 333 -40.40 0.02 14.15
N ILE A 334 -41.16 -0.90 14.74
CA ILE A 334 -41.12 -2.33 14.45
C ILE A 334 -42.23 -2.61 13.44
N THR A 335 -41.87 -3.12 12.26
CA THR A 335 -42.82 -3.77 11.36
C THR A 335 -42.58 -5.27 11.45
N ASP A 336 -43.51 -5.98 12.07
CA ASP A 336 -43.48 -7.43 12.26
C ASP A 336 -43.78 -8.16 10.96
N LEU A 337 -42.80 -8.87 10.39
CA LEU A 337 -43.02 -10.07 9.57
C LEU A 337 -41.84 -11.05 9.78
N HIS A 338 -42.20 -12.27 10.14
CA HIS A 338 -41.34 -13.43 10.41
C HIS A 338 -40.63 -13.93 9.14
N GLU A 339 -39.31 -14.01 9.19
CA GLU A 339 -38.43 -15.06 8.64
C GLU A 339 -36.97 -14.67 8.96
N GLU A 340 -36.05 -15.64 9.06
CA GLU A 340 -34.64 -15.53 9.50
C GLU A 340 -33.77 -14.57 8.64
N ASN A 341 -34.09 -13.29 8.65
CA ASN A 341 -33.30 -12.24 8.04
C ASN A 341 -32.43 -11.58 9.10
N MET A 342 -31.11 -11.69 8.90
CA MET A 342 -30.11 -10.85 9.53
C MET A 342 -30.50 -9.38 9.30
N LEU A 343 -31.25 -8.80 10.24
CA LEU A 343 -31.77 -7.45 10.20
C LEU A 343 -30.60 -6.47 10.22
N LEU A 344 -30.12 -6.08 9.05
CA LEU A 344 -29.21 -4.95 8.86
C LEU A 344 -29.96 -3.71 9.34
N ARG A 345 -29.81 -3.38 10.63
CA ARG A 345 -30.40 -2.17 11.21
C ARG A 345 -29.60 -0.98 10.68
N TYR A 346 -30.23 -0.16 9.83
CA TYR A 346 -29.65 1.11 9.40
C TYR A 346 -29.55 2.06 10.59
N ASP A 347 -28.35 2.60 10.83
CA ASP A 347 -28.15 3.68 11.79
C ASP A 347 -28.76 4.98 11.24
N ARG A 348 -29.96 5.33 11.74
CA ARG A 348 -30.66 6.56 11.34
C ARG A 348 -29.86 7.82 11.68
N ASP A 349 -29.00 7.78 12.69
CA ASP A 349 -28.18 8.92 13.07
C ASP A 349 -26.96 9.05 12.16
N ALA A 350 -26.38 7.95 11.68
CA ALA A 350 -25.36 7.97 10.62
C ALA A 350 -25.91 8.59 9.33
N VAL A 351 -27.11 8.20 8.91
CA VAL A 351 -27.77 8.77 7.71
C VAL A 351 -28.04 10.27 7.87
N ARG A 352 -28.51 10.70 9.04
CA ARG A 352 -28.71 12.14 9.33
C ARG A 352 -27.41 12.92 9.30
N LYS A 353 -26.35 12.41 9.91
CA LYS A 353 -25.02 13.04 9.91
C LYS A 353 -24.48 13.20 8.50
N GLU A 354 -24.63 12.19 7.65
CA GLU A 354 -24.19 12.24 6.25
C GLU A 354 -24.96 13.30 5.46
N ARG A 355 -26.29 13.36 5.64
CA ARG A 355 -27.12 14.38 4.97
C ARG A 355 -26.78 15.80 5.44
N ASP A 356 -26.59 16.00 6.74
CA ASP A 356 -26.23 17.31 7.29
C ASP A 356 -24.83 17.74 6.82
N ARG A 357 -23.91 16.77 6.66
CA ARG A 357 -22.59 16.99 6.08
C ARG A 357 -22.67 17.42 4.62
N GLU A 358 -23.47 16.75 3.79
CA GLU A 358 -23.67 17.17 2.40
C GLU A 358 -24.20 18.60 2.28
N ARG A 359 -25.26 18.90 3.04
CA ARG A 359 -25.85 20.24 3.03
C ARG A 359 -24.79 21.28 3.37
N TYR A 360 -23.95 20.99 4.36
CA TYR A 360 -22.85 21.86 4.74
C TYR A 360 -21.81 22.06 3.62
N LEU A 361 -21.47 20.99 2.88
CA LEU A 361 -20.57 21.09 1.73
C LEU A 361 -21.16 21.97 0.63
N TYR A 362 -22.46 21.84 0.34
CA TYR A 362 -23.17 22.72 -0.59
C TYR A 362 -23.15 24.19 -0.11
N ASP A 363 -23.39 24.43 1.18
CA ASP A 363 -23.31 25.76 1.77
C ASP A 363 -21.89 26.37 1.64
N CYS A 364 -20.84 25.55 1.56
CA CYS A 364 -19.47 25.98 1.29
C CYS A 364 -19.16 26.22 -0.20
N GLY A 365 -20.15 26.17 -1.09
CA GLY A 365 -19.97 26.43 -2.53
C GLY A 365 -19.62 25.19 -3.37
N VAL A 366 -19.76 23.98 -2.81
CA VAL A 366 -19.68 22.76 -3.62
C VAL A 366 -20.85 22.73 -4.60
N SER A 367 -20.55 22.55 -5.88
CA SER A 367 -21.53 22.46 -6.95
C SER A 367 -22.13 21.06 -7.11
N LYS A 368 -21.33 20.02 -6.85
CA LYS A 368 -21.73 18.61 -7.00
C LYS A 368 -20.89 17.72 -6.09
N ILE A 369 -21.55 16.73 -5.48
CA ILE A 369 -20.94 15.68 -4.67
C ILE A 369 -21.07 14.36 -5.42
N VAL A 370 -19.96 13.64 -5.59
CA VAL A 370 -19.90 12.35 -6.27
C VAL A 370 -19.44 11.30 -5.29
N ARG A 371 -20.33 10.40 -4.88
CA ARG A 371 -19.98 9.27 -4.02
C ARG A 371 -19.62 8.07 -4.83
N PHE A 372 -18.56 7.37 -4.46
CA PHE A 372 -18.25 6.07 -5.01
C PHE A 372 -17.65 5.14 -3.97
N ASP A 373 -17.88 3.84 -4.14
CA ASP A 373 -17.43 2.83 -3.21
C ASP A 373 -16.28 1.99 -3.78
N PHE A 374 -15.82 1.03 -2.98
CA PHE A 374 -14.75 0.12 -3.37
C PHE A 374 -15.09 -0.75 -4.59
N ALA A 375 -16.36 -1.13 -4.78
CA ALA A 375 -16.77 -1.95 -5.91
C ALA A 375 -16.68 -1.17 -7.23
N GLU A 376 -17.02 0.12 -7.18
CA GLU A 376 -16.88 1.03 -8.33
C GLU A 376 -15.41 1.35 -8.62
N VAL A 377 -14.56 1.47 -7.60
CA VAL A 377 -13.11 1.66 -7.80
C VAL A 377 -12.46 0.43 -8.45
N ILE A 378 -12.90 -0.77 -8.10
CA ILE A 378 -12.39 -2.02 -8.72
C ILE A 378 -12.85 -2.18 -10.16
N ASP A 379 -14.00 -1.63 -10.52
CA ASP A 379 -14.58 -1.68 -11.87
C ASP A 379 -14.37 -0.32 -12.57
N PRO A 380 -13.26 -0.12 -13.30
CA PRO A 380 -12.88 1.21 -13.76
C PRO A 380 -13.88 1.80 -14.75
N GLN A 381 -14.68 0.97 -15.42
CA GLN A 381 -15.73 1.43 -16.34
C GLN A 381 -16.83 2.16 -15.58
N LYS A 382 -17.25 1.63 -14.44
CA LYS A 382 -18.28 2.26 -13.58
C LYS A 382 -17.78 3.56 -12.99
N LEU A 383 -16.55 3.56 -12.48
CA LEU A 383 -15.95 4.79 -11.95
C LEU A 383 -15.83 5.85 -13.05
N GLU A 384 -15.38 5.48 -14.24
CA GLU A 384 -15.29 6.41 -15.37
C GLU A 384 -16.64 7.03 -15.71
N GLN A 385 -17.68 6.20 -15.88
CA GLN A 385 -19.03 6.68 -16.18
C GLN A 385 -19.52 7.67 -15.12
N LYS A 386 -19.32 7.35 -13.84
CA LYS A 386 -19.77 8.20 -12.73
C LYS A 386 -19.02 9.55 -12.70
N LEU A 387 -17.70 9.55 -12.88
CA LEU A 387 -16.90 10.78 -12.91
C LEU A 387 -17.19 11.63 -14.16
N THR A 388 -17.41 10.99 -15.31
CA THR A 388 -17.81 11.69 -16.55
C THR A 388 -19.21 12.32 -16.41
N LEU A 389 -20.20 11.61 -15.87
CA LEU A 389 -21.53 12.16 -15.59
C LEU A 389 -21.49 13.31 -14.56
N ALA A 390 -20.52 13.28 -13.65
CA ALA A 390 -20.28 14.37 -12.74
C ALA A 390 -19.75 15.64 -13.43
N GLY A 391 -19.19 15.52 -14.64
CA GLY A 391 -18.58 16.62 -15.38
C GLY A 391 -17.09 16.80 -15.07
N ILE A 392 -16.43 15.78 -14.50
CA ILE A 392 -14.99 15.84 -14.24
C ILE A 392 -14.26 15.60 -15.57
N PRO A 393 -13.39 16.52 -16.01
CA PRO A 393 -12.73 16.40 -17.30
C PRO A 393 -11.57 15.41 -17.24
N LYS A 394 -11.24 14.84 -18.40
CA LYS A 394 -9.96 14.16 -18.60
C LYS A 394 -8.83 15.16 -18.81
N ALA A 395 -7.62 14.74 -18.48
CA ALA A 395 -6.40 15.53 -18.67
C ALA A 395 -5.99 15.65 -20.16
N TYR A 396 -6.66 14.88 -21.03
CA TYR A 396 -6.53 14.87 -22.48
C TYR A 396 -7.92 14.98 -23.11
N LYS A 397 -7.98 15.39 -24.38
CA LYS A 397 -9.23 15.63 -25.10
C LYS A 397 -9.94 14.35 -25.53
#